data_AF-A0A4Y2RB97-F1
#
_entry.id   AF-A0A4Y2RB97-F1
#
_cell.length_a   1.000
_cell.length_b   1.000
_cell.length_c   1.000
_cell.angle_alpha   90.00
_cell.angle_beta   90.00
_cell.angle_gamma   90.00
#
_symmetry.space_group_name_H-M   'P 1'
#
loop_
_entity.id
_entity.type
_entity.pdbx_description
1 polymer ?
#
loop_
_entity_poly.entity_id
_entity_poly.type
_entity_poly.pdbx_seq_one_letter_code
_entity_poly.pdbx_strand_id
1 'polypeptide(L)'
;MRLAQFEKQLEIANATRDLANTSQATEIVDPGSLTDNLESLIKSVKTLTIPVPVRSESFNLFFHSLEKAFQNKSVPNELKAEILSNILGEKANNLLAYVSQEDLCDYEKIKQLVLKEFEPTPKNA
;
A
#
# COMPACT_ATOMS: atom_id res chain seq x y z
N MET A 1 14.11 24.48 46.62
CA MET A 1 14.31 24.87 45.20
C MET A 1 14.38 23.63 44.28
N ARG A 2 13.35 22.77 44.23
CA ARG A 2 13.31 21.61 43.31
C ARG A 2 12.10 21.59 42.37
N LEU A 3 11.02 22.29 42.71
CA LEU A 3 9.78 22.30 41.92
C LEU A 3 9.94 23.10 40.61
N ALA A 4 10.52 24.30 40.69
CA ALA A 4 10.76 25.17 39.53
C ALA A 4 11.69 24.53 38.47
N GLN A 5 12.57 23.61 38.88
CA GLN A 5 13.45 22.88 37.97
C GLN A 5 12.73 21.76 37.21
N PHE A 6 11.67 21.21 37.79
CA PHE A 6 10.83 20.19 37.14
C PHE A 6 9.88 20.83 36.13
N GLU A 7 9.27 21.96 36.49
CA GLU A 7 8.39 22.73 35.60
C GLU A 7 9.15 23.21 34.34
N LYS A 8 10.36 23.76 34.53
CA LYS A 8 11.22 24.18 33.43
C LYS A 8 11.62 23.01 32.51
N GLN A 9 11.84 21.82 33.06
CA GLN A 9 12.18 20.63 32.24
C GLN A 9 10.97 20.10 31.47
N LEU A 10 9.77 20.18 32.03
CA LEU A 10 8.53 19.79 31.36
C LEU A 10 8.22 20.71 30.16
N GLU A 11 8.46 22.01 30.31
CA GLU A 11 8.27 23.00 29.25
C GLU A 11 9.25 22.77 28.08
N ILE A 12 10.52 22.44 28.37
CA ILE A 12 11.52 22.11 27.34
C ILE A 12 11.17 20.79 26.63
N ALA A 13 10.70 19.78 27.36
CA ALA A 13 10.29 18.49 26.78
C ALA A 13 9.10 18.65 25.83
N ASN A 14 8.12 19.49 26.17
CA ASN A 14 6.98 19.78 25.32
C ASN A 14 7.39 20.58 24.07
N ALA A 15 8.22 21.61 24.22
CA ALA A 15 8.73 22.39 23.08
C ALA A 15 9.55 21.54 22.09
N THR A 16 10.31 20.55 22.59
CA THR A 16 11.09 19.63 21.73
C THR A 16 10.17 18.64 21.00
N ARG A 17 9.10 18.19 21.64
CA ARG A 17 8.09 17.31 21.03
C ARG A 17 7.31 18.04 19.93
N ASP A 18 6.97 19.31 20.13
CA ASP A 18 6.27 20.11 19.14
C ASP A 18 7.19 20.48 17.95
N LEU A 19 8.50 20.63 18.17
CA LEU A 19 9.48 20.76 17.07
C LEU A 19 9.69 19.45 16.30
N ALA A 20 9.68 18.30 16.99
CA ALA A 20 9.76 16.98 16.34
C ALA A 20 8.49 16.65 15.53
N ASN A 21 7.31 17.09 15.98
CA ASN A 21 6.05 16.94 15.25
C ASN A 21 5.87 17.97 14.13
N THR A 22 6.50 19.15 14.22
CA THR A 22 6.44 20.18 13.18
C THR A 22 7.50 19.96 12.07
N SER A 23 8.54 19.18 12.34
CA SER A 23 9.55 18.80 11.33
C SER A 23 9.04 17.78 10.30
N GLN A 24 7.78 17.34 10.40
CA GLN A 24 7.14 16.44 9.42
C GLN A 24 5.92 17.04 8.71
N ALA A 25 5.61 18.32 8.89
CA ALA A 25 4.42 18.91 8.30
C ALA A 25 4.72 20.27 7.67
N THR A 26 5.55 20.27 6.62
CA THR A 26 5.42 21.12 5.43
C THR A 26 6.51 20.70 4.44
N GLU A 27 6.48 19.44 4.01
CA GLU A 27 6.86 19.22 2.63
C GLU A 27 5.81 19.99 1.82
N ILE A 28 6.24 21.09 1.21
CA ILE A 28 5.56 21.60 0.03
C ILE A 28 5.68 20.46 -0.95
N VAL A 29 4.66 19.61 -0.93
CA VAL A 29 4.59 18.46 -1.78
C VAL A 29 4.35 19.01 -3.17
N ASP A 30 5.46 19.18 -3.89
CA ASP A 30 5.43 19.27 -5.32
C ASP A 30 4.64 18.05 -5.83
N PRO A 31 3.59 18.22 -6.65
CA PRO A 31 2.81 17.09 -7.15
C PRO A 31 3.67 16.10 -7.97
N GLY A 32 4.83 16.52 -8.48
CA GLY A 32 5.86 15.63 -9.04
C GLY A 32 6.52 14.75 -7.97
N SER A 33 6.78 15.26 -6.77
CA SER A 33 7.40 14.50 -5.67
C SER A 33 6.53 13.32 -5.16
N LEU A 34 5.20 13.48 -5.09
CA LEU A 34 4.30 12.36 -4.72
C LEU A 34 4.23 11.29 -5.80
N THR A 35 4.19 11.71 -7.06
CA THR A 35 4.10 10.79 -8.19
C THR A 35 5.42 10.02 -8.35
N ASP A 36 6.56 10.69 -8.17
CA ASP A 36 7.89 10.05 -8.08
C ASP A 36 7.98 9.06 -6.90
N ASN A 37 7.38 9.41 -5.75
CA ASN A 37 7.31 8.53 -4.59
C ASN A 37 6.45 7.28 -4.87
N LEU A 38 5.26 7.45 -5.45
CA LEU A 38 4.39 6.33 -5.80
C LEU A 38 5.04 5.40 -6.84
N GLU A 39 5.67 5.95 -7.89
CA GLU A 39 6.39 5.12 -8.86
C GLU A 39 7.54 4.33 -8.22
N SER A 40 8.32 4.97 -7.36
CA SER A 40 9.39 4.33 -6.60
C SER A 40 8.87 3.24 -5.67
N LEU A 41 7.73 3.49 -5.04
CA LEU A 41 7.03 2.54 -4.17
C LEU A 41 6.52 1.33 -4.98
N ILE A 42 5.87 1.57 -6.11
CA ILE A 42 5.44 0.53 -7.06
C ILE A 42 6.62 -0.32 -7.50
N LYS A 43 7.73 0.29 -7.93
CA LYS A 43 8.96 -0.42 -8.32
C LYS A 43 9.49 -1.28 -7.17
N SER A 44 9.56 -0.70 -5.96
CA SER A 44 10.02 -1.41 -4.76
C SER A 44 9.14 -2.61 -4.40
N VAL A 45 7.82 -2.44 -4.43
CA VAL A 45 6.87 -3.53 -4.16
C VAL A 45 6.96 -4.60 -5.25
N LYS A 46 7.07 -4.21 -6.53
CA LYS A 46 7.27 -5.13 -7.65
C LYS A 46 8.51 -6.00 -7.46
N THR A 47 9.63 -5.43 -7.04
CA THR A 47 10.87 -6.19 -6.79
C THR A 47 10.75 -7.18 -5.63
N LEU A 48 9.95 -6.86 -4.61
CA LEU A 48 9.75 -7.71 -3.43
C LEU A 48 8.64 -8.75 -3.59
N THR A 49 7.82 -8.62 -4.63
CA THR A 49 6.69 -9.52 -4.91
C THR A 49 7.10 -10.54 -5.97
N ILE A 50 6.62 -11.78 -5.86
CA ILE A 50 6.81 -12.76 -6.93
C ILE A 50 6.13 -12.28 -8.23
N PRO A 51 6.59 -12.73 -9.42
CA PRO A 51 5.95 -12.38 -10.68
C PRO A 51 4.46 -12.74 -10.71
N VAL A 52 3.67 -11.97 -11.46
CA VAL A 52 2.23 -12.22 -11.63
C VAL A 52 2.03 -13.63 -12.20
N PRO A 53 1.31 -14.52 -11.50
CA PRO A 53 1.13 -15.88 -11.96
C PRO A 53 0.30 -15.99 -13.25
N VAL A 54 0.57 -17.06 -14.00
CA VAL A 54 -0.27 -17.49 -15.11
C VAL A 54 -1.32 -18.50 -14.66
N ARG A 55 -0.97 -19.34 -13.66
CA ARG A 55 -1.84 -20.38 -13.12
C ARG A 55 -2.56 -19.92 -11.86
N SER A 56 -3.82 -20.30 -11.79
CA SER A 56 -4.73 -20.08 -10.67
C SER A 56 -4.15 -20.45 -9.32
N GLU A 57 -3.56 -21.65 -9.23
CA GLU A 57 -3.07 -22.22 -7.97
C GLU A 57 -2.00 -21.35 -7.28
N SER A 58 -1.32 -20.49 -8.05
CA SER A 58 -0.21 -19.66 -7.58
C SER A 58 -0.63 -18.26 -7.12
N PHE A 59 -1.89 -17.85 -7.33
CA PHE A 59 -2.35 -16.52 -6.93
C PHE A 59 -2.36 -16.30 -5.41
N ASN A 60 -2.64 -17.35 -4.62
CA ASN A 60 -2.55 -17.27 -3.17
C ASN A 60 -1.13 -16.92 -2.69
N LEU A 61 -0.11 -17.56 -3.29
CA LEU A 61 1.29 -17.26 -2.98
C LEU A 61 1.68 -15.84 -3.44
N PHE A 62 1.16 -15.41 -4.58
CA PHE A 62 1.36 -14.04 -5.08
C PHE A 62 0.82 -13.00 -4.10
N PHE A 63 -0.44 -13.12 -3.67
CA PHE A 63 -1.02 -12.19 -2.70
C PHE A 63 -0.29 -12.23 -1.35
N HIS A 64 0.12 -13.41 -0.89
CA HIS A 64 0.92 -13.51 0.33
C HIS A 64 2.26 -12.76 0.21
N SER A 65 2.96 -12.91 -0.92
CA SER A 65 4.21 -12.17 -1.18
C SER A 65 3.97 -10.67 -1.28
N LEU A 66 2.88 -10.25 -1.93
CA LEU A 66 2.51 -8.85 -2.11
C LEU A 66 2.19 -8.19 -0.77
N GLU A 67 1.39 -8.84 0.07
CA GLU A 67 1.02 -8.33 1.39
C GLU A 67 2.24 -8.19 2.30
N LYS A 68 3.19 -9.13 2.21
CA LYS A 68 4.48 -9.01 2.89
C LYS A 68 5.29 -7.82 2.38
N ALA A 69 5.28 -7.56 1.08
CA ALA A 69 5.94 -6.38 0.50
C ALA A 69 5.26 -5.08 0.96
N PHE A 70 3.92 -5.04 1.02
CA PHE A 70 3.18 -3.91 1.57
C PHE A 70 3.54 -3.62 3.02
N GLN A 71 3.63 -4.65 3.87
CA GLN A 71 4.07 -4.50 5.26
C GLN A 71 5.51 -4.00 5.34
N ASN A 72 6.43 -4.57 4.54
CA ASN A 72 7.84 -4.18 4.53
C ASN A 72 8.06 -2.71 4.13
N LYS A 73 7.21 -2.20 3.23
CA LYS A 73 7.28 -0.82 2.73
C LYS A 73 6.32 0.13 3.43
N SER A 74 5.61 -0.34 4.45
CA SER A 74 4.59 0.43 5.18
C SER A 74 3.58 1.11 4.25
N VAL A 75 3.10 0.38 3.24
CA VAL A 75 2.22 0.91 2.20
C VAL A 75 0.86 1.33 2.80
N PRO A 76 0.44 2.60 2.63
CA PRO A 76 -0.88 3.09 3.04
C PRO A 76 -2.00 2.29 2.37
N ASN A 77 -3.12 2.11 3.06
CA ASN A 77 -4.21 1.26 2.58
C ASN A 77 -4.81 1.80 1.26
N GLU A 78 -4.87 3.11 1.14
CA GLU A 78 -5.39 3.88 0.01
C GLU A 78 -4.60 3.62 -1.28
N LEU A 79 -3.31 3.27 -1.16
CA LEU A 79 -2.42 3.03 -2.31
C LEU A 79 -2.36 1.55 -2.73
N LYS A 80 -2.82 0.62 -1.89
CA LYS A 80 -2.69 -0.82 -2.17
C LYS A 80 -3.43 -1.25 -3.43
N ALA A 81 -4.63 -0.71 -3.65
CA ALA A 81 -5.45 -1.01 -4.82
C ALA A 81 -4.80 -0.53 -6.12
N GLU A 82 -4.25 0.69 -6.11
CA GLU A 82 -3.53 1.27 -7.24
C GLU A 82 -2.24 0.50 -7.55
N ILE A 83 -1.44 0.18 -6.53
CA ILE A 83 -0.22 -0.61 -6.68
C ILE A 83 -0.53 -2.01 -7.21
N LEU A 84 -1.56 -2.68 -6.66
CA LEU A 84 -1.99 -4.01 -7.15
C LEU A 84 -2.40 -3.95 -8.63
N SER A 85 -3.21 -2.97 -9.01
CA SER A 85 -3.65 -2.78 -10.39
C SER A 85 -2.46 -2.56 -11.33
N ASN A 86 -1.48 -1.75 -10.92
CA ASN A 86 -0.25 -1.50 -11.67
C ASN A 86 0.64 -2.75 -11.79
N ILE A 87 0.64 -3.64 -10.80
CA ILE A 87 1.37 -4.91 -10.81
C ILE A 87 0.72 -5.91 -11.76
N LEU A 88 -0.60 -6.03 -11.72
CA LEU A 88 -1.37 -6.94 -12.58
C LEU A 88 -1.37 -6.51 -14.06
N GLY A 89 -1.23 -5.21 -14.34
CA GLY A 89 -1.11 -4.67 -15.69
C GLY A 89 -2.33 -5.00 -16.56
N GLU A 90 -2.11 -5.45 -17.80
CA GLU A 90 -3.19 -5.78 -18.73
C GLU A 90 -4.16 -6.86 -18.21
N LYS A 91 -3.68 -7.78 -17.35
CA LYS A 91 -4.55 -8.79 -16.73
C LYS A 91 -5.59 -8.13 -15.82
N ALA A 92 -5.23 -7.06 -15.12
CA ALA A 92 -6.19 -6.28 -14.34
C ALA A 92 -7.17 -5.55 -15.25
N ASN A 93 -6.72 -4.89 -16.33
CA ASN A 93 -7.62 -4.10 -17.18
C ASN A 93 -8.80 -4.91 -17.73
N ASN A 94 -8.57 -6.16 -18.16
CA ASN A 94 -9.65 -7.02 -18.66
C ASN A 94 -10.62 -7.46 -17.55
N LEU A 95 -10.09 -7.73 -16.35
CA LEU A 95 -10.86 -8.20 -15.19
C LEU A 95 -11.65 -7.05 -14.54
N LEU A 96 -11.09 -5.85 -14.58
CA LEU A 96 -11.58 -4.64 -13.93
C LEU A 96 -12.46 -3.77 -14.83
N ALA A 97 -12.56 -4.08 -16.13
CA ALA A 97 -13.34 -3.31 -17.11
C ALA A 97 -14.83 -3.17 -16.76
N TYR A 98 -15.38 -4.08 -15.96
CA TYR A 98 -16.80 -4.12 -15.59
C TYR A 98 -17.05 -3.86 -14.10
N VAL A 99 -16.03 -3.45 -13.36
CA VAL A 99 -16.08 -3.20 -11.92
C VAL A 99 -16.36 -1.71 -11.67
N SER A 100 -17.15 -1.39 -10.65
CA SER A 100 -17.45 0.00 -10.30
C SER A 100 -16.19 0.71 -9.78
N GLN A 101 -16.07 2.01 -10.03
CA GLN A 101 -14.89 2.78 -9.60
C GLN A 101 -14.67 2.74 -8.08
N GLU A 102 -15.75 2.63 -7.29
CA GLU A 102 -15.69 2.44 -5.84
C GLU A 102 -14.98 1.13 -5.45
N ASP A 103 -15.30 0.02 -6.12
CA ASP A 103 -14.69 -1.28 -5.88
C ASP A 103 -13.23 -1.34 -6.41
N LEU A 104 -12.89 -0.51 -7.41
CA LEU A 104 -11.52 -0.36 -7.93
C LEU A 104 -10.57 0.37 -6.97
N CYS A 105 -11.08 1.02 -5.94
CA CYS A 105 -10.27 1.64 -4.89
C CYS A 105 -10.08 0.73 -3.68
N ASP A 106 -10.78 -0.42 -3.62
CA ASP A 106 -10.72 -1.36 -2.50
C ASP A 106 -9.82 -2.56 -2.86
N TYR A 107 -8.69 -2.64 -2.17
CA TYR A 107 -7.72 -3.73 -2.34
C TYR A 107 -8.35 -5.12 -2.12
N GLU A 108 -9.20 -5.28 -1.11
CA GLU A 108 -9.79 -6.57 -0.78
C GLU A 108 -10.79 -6.97 -1.86
N LYS A 109 -11.58 -6.02 -2.40
CA LYS A 109 -12.49 -6.27 -3.52
C LYS A 109 -11.74 -6.76 -4.76
N ILE A 110 -10.67 -6.06 -5.16
CA ILE A 110 -9.86 -6.46 -6.32
C ILE A 110 -9.23 -7.84 -6.09
N LYS A 111 -8.68 -8.09 -4.90
CA LYS A 111 -8.11 -9.40 -4.54
C LYS A 111 -9.14 -10.51 -4.68
N GLN A 112 -10.34 -10.34 -4.13
CA GLN A 112 -11.42 -11.32 -4.22
C GLN A 112 -11.85 -11.56 -5.67
N LEU A 113 -11.95 -10.51 -6.49
CA LEU A 113 -12.28 -10.64 -7.91
C LEU A 113 -11.21 -11.41 -8.69
N VAL A 114 -9.93 -11.10 -8.46
CA VAL A 114 -8.81 -11.83 -9.06
C VAL A 114 -8.84 -13.29 -8.64
N LEU A 115 -8.98 -13.57 -7.34
CA LEU A 115 -9.06 -14.95 -6.85
C LEU A 115 -10.23 -15.70 -7.48
N LYS A 116 -11.42 -15.09 -7.57
CA LYS A 116 -12.62 -15.70 -8.17
C LYS A 116 -12.46 -16.01 -9.66
N GLU A 117 -11.91 -15.09 -10.45
CA GLU A 117 -11.68 -15.32 -11.88
C GLU A 117 -10.73 -16.50 -12.11
N PHE A 118 -9.76 -16.65 -11.22
CA PHE A 118 -8.78 -17.72 -11.26
C PHE A 118 -9.16 -18.88 -10.33
N GLU A 119 -10.37 -18.99 -9.78
CA GLU A 119 -10.75 -20.24 -9.12
C GLU A 119 -10.87 -21.34 -10.17
N PRO A 120 -10.30 -22.53 -9.93
CA PRO A 120 -10.55 -23.65 -10.83
C PRO A 120 -12.05 -23.92 -10.83
N THR A 121 -12.70 -23.68 -11.98
CA THR A 121 -14.09 -24.10 -12.17
C THR A 121 -14.15 -25.58 -11.83
N PRO A 122 -15.04 -26.02 -10.92
CA PRO A 122 -15.11 -27.42 -10.57
C PRO A 122 -15.33 -28.21 -11.86
N LYS A 123 -14.32 -28.99 -12.25
CA LYS A 123 -14.48 -30.00 -13.28
C LYS A 123 -15.41 -31.02 -12.65
N ASN A 124 -16.69 -30.93 -13.00
CA ASN A 124 -17.65 -31.97 -12.70
C ASN A 124 -17.02 -33.30 -13.14
N ALA A 125 -16.69 -34.13 -12.17
CA ALA A 125 -16.26 -35.51 -12.37
C ALA A 125 -17.50 -36.39 -12.57
#